data_AF-A0A316II68-F1
#
_entry.id   AF-A0A316II68-F1
#
_cell.length_a   1.000
_cell.length_b   1.000
_cell.length_c   1.000
_cell.angle_alpha   90.00
_cell.angle_beta   90.00
_cell.angle_gamma   90.00
#
_symmetry.space_group_name_H-M   'P 1'
#
loop_
_entity.id
_entity.type
_entity.pdbx_description
1 polymer ?
#
loop_
_entity_poly.entity_id
_entity_poly.type
_entity_poly.pdbx_seq_one_letter_code
_entity_poly.pdbx_strand_id
1 'polypeptide(L)'
;MPATKSAPRQVERVQTGVRLEKRLLKVLKGLAESLDLTLGDLLEGIALHALENKPPFSAATLRKIADLKRIYGLDLGAADGHRLRE
;
A
#
# COMPACT_ATOMS: atom_id res chain seq x y z
N MET A 1 4.58 21.66 -11.52
CA MET A 1 3.42 21.34 -12.38
C MET A 1 2.27 20.93 -11.47
N PRO A 2 1.12 21.61 -11.49
CA PRO A 2 0.00 21.20 -10.65
C PRO A 2 -0.59 19.92 -11.24
N ALA A 3 -0.59 18.84 -10.48
CA ALA A 3 -1.28 17.61 -10.86
C ALA A 3 -2.78 17.94 -10.97
N THR A 4 -3.33 17.84 -12.17
CA THR A 4 -4.76 18.01 -12.44
C THR A 4 -5.53 17.01 -11.58
N LYS A 5 -6.22 17.47 -10.54
CA LYS A 5 -7.17 16.63 -9.79
C LYS A 5 -8.28 16.21 -10.76
N SER A 6 -8.16 15.01 -11.32
CA SER A 6 -9.22 14.42 -12.15
C SER A 6 -10.47 14.19 -11.30
N ALA A 7 -11.64 14.46 -11.87
CA ALA A 7 -12.93 14.21 -11.21
C ALA A 7 -13.07 12.74 -10.77
N PRO A 8 -13.84 12.47 -9.69
CA PRO A 8 -14.08 11.10 -9.24
C PRO A 8 -14.70 10.27 -10.36
N ARG A 9 -14.08 9.15 -10.70
CA ARG A 9 -14.61 8.19 -11.67
C ARG A 9 -15.49 7.18 -10.95
N GLN A 10 -16.67 6.91 -11.49
CA GLN A 10 -17.53 5.84 -10.98
C GLN A 10 -16.87 4.49 -11.27
N VAL A 11 -16.77 3.65 -10.25
CA VAL A 11 -16.16 2.31 -10.34
C VAL A 11 -17.03 1.31 -9.60
N GLU A 12 -17.01 0.06 -10.05
CA GLU A 12 -17.60 -1.06 -9.33
C GLU A 12 -16.57 -1.65 -8.36
N ARG A 13 -16.95 -1.82 -7.09
CA ARG A 13 -16.09 -2.39 -6.05
C ARG A 13 -16.65 -3.73 -5.58
N VAL A 14 -15.80 -4.75 -5.56
CA VAL A 14 -16.13 -6.09 -5.07
C VAL A 14 -15.27 -6.42 -3.86
N GLN A 15 -15.87 -7.02 -2.83
CA GLN A 15 -15.14 -7.46 -1.64
C GLN A 15 -14.38 -8.75 -1.94
N THR A 16 -13.11 -8.79 -1.56
CA THR A 16 -12.24 -9.96 -1.77
C THR A 16 -11.73 -10.51 -0.45
N GLY A 17 -11.66 -11.84 -0.34
CA GLY A 17 -11.16 -12.56 0.84
C GLY A 17 -9.70 -12.99 0.68
N VAL A 18 -8.78 -12.03 0.52
CA VAL A 18 -7.35 -12.35 0.35
C VAL A 18 -6.65 -12.63 1.67
N ARG A 19 -5.70 -13.57 1.66
CA ARG A 19 -4.76 -13.80 2.76
C ARG A 19 -3.52 -12.93 2.58
N LEU A 20 -3.09 -12.28 3.66
CA LEU A 20 -1.90 -11.43 3.70
C LEU A 20 -1.07 -11.78 4.94
N GLU A 21 0.24 -11.60 4.85
CA GLU A 21 1.12 -11.73 6.01
C GLU A 21 0.70 -10.72 7.10
N LYS A 22 0.69 -11.17 8.35
CA LYS A 22 0.13 -10.46 9.50
C LYS A 22 0.79 -9.09 9.73
N ARG A 23 2.12 -9.01 9.67
CA ARG A 23 2.88 -7.77 9.91
C ARG A 23 2.76 -6.82 8.73
N LEU A 24 2.76 -7.33 7.50
CA LEU A 24 2.49 -6.55 6.29
C LEU A 24 1.11 -5.89 6.37
N LEU A 25 0.07 -6.62 6.78
CA LEU A 25 -1.27 -6.05 6.96
C LEU A 25 -1.28 -4.93 8.00
N LYS A 26 -0.54 -5.05 9.10
CA LYS A 26 -0.42 -3.99 10.12
C LYS A 26 0.27 -2.74 9.56
N VAL A 27 1.35 -2.91 8.80
CA VAL A 27 2.04 -1.79 8.14
C VAL A 27 1.11 -1.10 7.14
N LEU A 28 0.38 -1.85 6.31
CA LEU A 28 -0.56 -1.29 5.35
C LEU A 28 -1.70 -0.52 6.03
N LYS A 29 -2.30 -1.09 7.09
CA LYS A 29 -3.34 -0.40 7.87
C LYS A 29 -2.81 0.88 8.53
N GLY A 30 -1.64 0.82 9.16
CA GLY A 30 -1.02 2.00 9.78
C GLY A 30 -0.65 3.08 8.76
N LEU A 31 -0.23 2.69 7.56
CA LEU A 31 0.07 3.63 6.48
C LEU A 31 -1.20 4.31 5.98
N ALA A 32 -2.27 3.53 5.75
CA ALA A 32 -3.57 4.03 5.30
C ALA A 32 -4.12 5.08 6.26
N GLU A 33 -4.11 4.78 7.57
CA GLU A 33 -4.49 5.72 8.63
C GLU A 33 -3.65 7.00 8.57
N SER A 34 -2.33 6.88 8.42
CA SER A 34 -1.41 8.05 8.40
C SER A 34 -1.55 8.96 7.18
N LEU A 35 -2.33 8.54 6.19
CA LEU A 35 -2.59 9.24 4.93
C LEU A 35 -4.08 9.61 4.77
N ASP A 36 -4.91 9.35 5.78
CA ASP A 36 -6.37 9.55 5.73
C ASP A 36 -7.03 8.80 4.56
N LEU A 37 -6.56 7.57 4.28
CA LEU A 37 -7.05 6.71 3.21
C LEU A 37 -7.68 5.43 3.77
N THR A 38 -8.64 4.87 3.04
CA THR A 38 -9.06 3.49 3.32
C THR A 38 -7.96 2.51 2.90
N LEU A 39 -7.95 1.31 3.50
CA LEU A 39 -7.04 0.25 3.06
C LEU A 39 -7.25 -0.11 1.58
N GLY A 40 -8.50 -0.08 1.10
CA GLY A 40 -8.83 -0.33 -0.30
C GLY A 40 -8.23 0.71 -1.24
N ASP A 41 -8.37 1.99 -0.92
CA ASP A 41 -7.83 3.08 -1.75
C ASP A 41 -6.29 3.06 -1.78
N LEU A 42 -5.65 2.75 -0.64
CA LEU A 42 -4.20 2.55 -0.58
C LEU A 42 -3.76 1.38 -1.48
N LEU A 43 -4.45 0.23 -1.39
CA LEU A 43 -4.13 -0.94 -2.19
C LEU A 43 -4.35 -0.71 -3.69
N GLU A 44 -5.47 -0.10 -4.07
CA GLU A 44 -5.74 0.29 -5.46
C GLU A 44 -4.66 1.24 -5.98
N GLY A 45 -4.28 2.25 -5.18
CA GLY A 45 -3.21 3.19 -5.51
C GLY A 45 -1.86 2.49 -5.74
N ILE A 46 -1.45 1.59 -4.85
CA ILE A 46 -0.21 0.81 -5.00
C ILE A 46 -0.28 -0.07 -6.25
N ALA A 47 -1.39 -0.77 -6.47
CA ALA A 47 -1.58 -1.68 -7.59
C ALA A 47 -1.49 -0.94 -8.93
N LEU A 48 -2.16 0.21 -9.07
CA LEU A 48 -2.09 1.03 -10.29
C LEU A 48 -0.67 1.51 -10.58
N HIS A 49 0.06 2.00 -9.57
CA HIS A 49 1.46 2.40 -9.76
C HIS A 49 2.35 1.21 -10.13
N ALA A 50 2.17 0.04 -9.52
CA ALA A 50 2.93 -1.15 -9.83
C ALA A 50 2.66 -1.65 -11.26
N LEU A 51 1.39 -1.65 -11.70
CA LEU A 51 1.00 -2.00 -13.07
C LEU A 51 1.57 -1.02 -14.12
N GLU A 52 1.74 0.25 -13.75
CA GLU A 52 2.40 1.26 -14.59
C GLU A 52 3.94 1.30 -14.43
N ASN A 53 4.52 0.42 -13.61
CA ASN A 53 5.94 0.40 -13.25
C ASN A 53 6.45 1.76 -12.71
N LYS A 54 5.63 2.44 -11.91
CA LYS A 54 5.94 3.73 -11.27
C LYS A 54 6.07 3.58 -9.75
N PRO A 55 6.90 4.40 -9.08
CA PRO A 55 7.00 4.39 -7.63
C PRO A 55 5.74 5.00 -6.98
N PRO A 56 5.05 4.30 -6.05
CA PRO A 56 3.79 4.78 -5.46
C PRO A 56 3.95 5.82 -4.35
N PHE A 57 5.16 6.00 -3.81
CA PHE A 57 5.37 6.74 -2.57
C PHE A 57 6.43 7.83 -2.70
N SER A 58 6.14 8.97 -2.06
CA SER A 58 7.12 10.05 -1.88
C SER A 58 8.19 9.68 -0.85
N ALA A 59 9.31 10.41 -0.83
CA ALA A 59 10.34 10.24 0.19
C ALA A 59 9.82 10.38 1.63
N ALA A 60 8.86 11.29 1.86
CA ALA A 60 8.24 11.46 3.18
C ALA A 60 7.39 10.24 3.56
N THR A 61 6.62 9.69 2.61
CA THR A 61 5.82 8.48 2.82
C THR A 61 6.72 7.26 3.06
N LEU A 62 7.83 7.14 2.34
CA LEU A 62 8.80 6.06 2.54
C LEU A 62 9.42 6.08 3.95
N ARG A 63 9.64 7.26 4.55
CA ARG A 63 10.08 7.36 5.95
C ARG A 63 9.03 6.81 6.91
N LYS A 64 7.76 7.21 6.76
CA LYS A 64 6.64 6.66 7.55
C LYS A 64 6.57 5.13 7.42
N ILE A 65 6.72 4.60 6.20
CA ILE A 65 6.73 3.16 5.95
C ILE A 65 7.88 2.49 6.72
N ALA A 66 9.09 3.05 6.67
CA ALA A 66 10.24 2.50 7.39
C ALA A 66 10.00 2.47 8.92
N ASP A 67 9.38 3.51 9.48
CA ASP A 67 9.03 3.55 10.90
C ASP A 67 7.96 2.51 11.26
N LEU A 68 6.92 2.38 10.44
CA LEU A 68 5.88 1.35 10.62
C LEU A 68 6.45 -0.06 10.51
N LYS A 69 7.36 -0.31 9.55
CA LYS A 69 8.07 -1.60 9.43
C LYS A 69 8.87 -1.91 10.69
N ARG A 70 9.55 -0.91 11.27
CA ARG A 70 10.29 -1.07 12.53
C ARG A 70 9.35 -1.39 13.70
N ILE A 71 8.25 -0.65 13.85
CA ILE A 71 7.26 -0.84 14.92
C ILE A 71 6.64 -2.24 14.87
N TYR A 72 6.29 -2.72 13.68
CA TYR A 72 5.64 -4.02 13.51
C TYR A 72 6.59 -5.18 13.25
N GLY A 73 7.91 -4.93 13.22
CA GLY A 73 8.93 -5.95 12.96
C GLY A 73 8.81 -6.59 11.57
N LEU A 74 8.42 -5.82 10.54
CA LEU A 74 8.36 -6.30 9.17
C LEU A 74 9.73 -6.19 8.50
N ASP A 75 10.35 -7.35 8.29
CA ASP A 75 11.63 -7.55 7.60
C ASP A 75 11.47 -7.91 6.11
N LEU A 76 10.29 -8.37 5.70
CA LEU A 76 10.00 -8.75 4.32
C LEU A 76 10.22 -7.60 3.32
N GLY A 77 10.74 -7.95 2.15
CA GLY A 77 10.91 -7.08 0.99
C GLY A 77 10.28 -7.66 -0.27
N ALA A 78 10.48 -6.97 -1.40
CA ALA A 78 9.92 -7.38 -2.69
C ALA A 78 10.43 -8.77 -3.15
N ALA A 79 11.66 -9.13 -2.79
CA ALA A 79 12.26 -10.42 -3.13
C ALA A 79 11.56 -11.62 -2.47
N ASP A 80 10.85 -11.39 -1.36
CA ASP A 80 10.19 -12.45 -0.60
C ASP A 80 8.77 -12.75 -1.11
N GLY A 81 8.18 -11.86 -1.91
CA GLY A 81 6.76 -11.88 -2.26
C GLY A 81 6.25 -13.16 -2.92
N HIS A 82 7.10 -13.88 -3.66
CA HIS A 82 6.75 -15.16 -4.30
C HIS A 82 7.32 -16.39 -3.57
N ARG A 83 7.93 -16.17 -2.41
CA ARG A 83 8.67 -17.19 -1.66
C ARG A 83 8.07 -17.46 -0.27
N LEU A 84 7.05 -16.69 0.12
CA LEU A 84 6.31 -16.92 1.35
C LEU A 84 5.61 -18.29 1.27
N ARG A 85 5.73 -19.08 2.34
CA ARG A 85 5.03 -20.34 2.55
C ARG A 85 4.28 -20.23 3.88
N GLU A 86 3.11 -20.88 3.94
CA GLU A 86 2.25 -20.93 5.14
C GLU A 86 2.69 -22.02 6.13
#